data_AF-A0A6A3EFH3-F1
#
_entry.id   AF-A0A6A3EFH3-F1
#
_cell.length_a   1.000
_cell.length_b   1.000
_cell.length_c   1.000
_cell.angle_alpha   90.00
_cell.angle_beta   90.00
_cell.angle_gamma   90.00
#
_symmetry.space_group_name_H-M   'P 1'
#
loop_
_entity.id
_entity.type
_entity.pdbx_description
1 polymer ?
#
loop_
_entity_poly.entity_id
_entity_poly.type
_entity_poly.pdbx_seq_one_letter_code
_entity_poly.pdbx_strand_id
1 'polypeptide(L)'
;MDETELCYAMPPARSIGSKNMRGVKEHKTRITLSLTANADGSDALPILYIGKSKKPRCLGKKPPEQHGFQYRSNKMAWMTGDVFRDWLINFDRDMRASGRQILLLLDNASSHTSDNLVLTNVRLEPLTPNTTAFLQPMDGGIIADFMRSYRKQQLR
;
A
#
# COMPACT_ATOMS: atom_id res chain seq x y z
N MET A 1 -3.45 -1.39 8.74
CA MET A 1 -3.20 -1.01 7.34
C MET A 1 -1.96 -0.15 7.34
N ASP A 2 -1.16 -0.27 6.29
CA ASP A 2 0.08 0.48 6.18
C ASP A 2 0.54 0.60 4.72
N GLU A 3 1.39 1.57 4.44
CA GLU A 3 1.90 1.85 3.12
C GLU A 3 3.37 1.47 2.95
N THR A 4 3.69 0.99 1.75
CA THR A 4 5.07 0.75 1.36
C THR A 4 5.35 1.31 -0.03
N GLU A 5 6.57 1.81 -0.23
CA GLU A 5 7.05 2.22 -1.54
C GLU A 5 7.55 1.03 -2.36
N LEU A 6 6.98 0.81 -3.55
CA LEU A 6 7.47 -0.15 -4.53
C LEU A 6 8.33 0.54 -5.60
N CYS A 7 9.65 0.43 -5.46
CA CYS A 7 10.61 0.90 -6.47
C CYS A 7 10.86 -0.17 -7.55
N TYR A 8 9.90 -0.35 -8.46
CA TYR A 8 9.93 -1.44 -9.46
C TYR A 8 11.09 -1.36 -10.44
N ALA A 9 11.63 -0.16 -10.73
CA ALA A 9 12.77 0.03 -11.63
C ALA A 9 14.14 -0.07 -10.91
N MET A 10 14.15 -0.32 -9.61
CA MET A 10 15.39 -0.40 -8.83
C MET A 10 16.15 -1.69 -9.17
N PRO A 11 17.46 -1.60 -9.47
CA PRO A 11 18.29 -2.77 -9.74
C PRO A 11 18.47 -3.63 -8.48
N PRO A 12 18.85 -4.91 -8.61
CA PRO A 12 19.18 -5.76 -7.46
C PRO A 12 20.29 -5.13 -6.61
N ALA A 13 20.14 -5.20 -5.28
CA ALA A 13 21.15 -4.68 -4.34
C ALA A 13 22.48 -5.45 -4.39
N ARG A 14 22.48 -6.69 -4.90
CA ARG A 14 23.66 -7.54 -5.06
C ARG A 14 23.69 -8.14 -6.46
N SER A 15 24.87 -8.17 -7.06
CA SER A 15 25.14 -8.90 -8.29
C SER A 15 25.78 -10.26 -8.00
N ILE A 16 25.53 -11.26 -8.84
CA ILE A 16 26.16 -12.59 -8.78
C ILE A 16 27.56 -12.58 -9.44
N GLY A 17 28.06 -11.42 -9.87
CA GLY A 17 29.36 -11.28 -10.51
C GLY A 17 30.53 -11.50 -9.54
N SER A 18 31.52 -12.28 -9.96
CA SER A 18 32.79 -12.49 -9.22
C SER A 18 33.76 -11.31 -9.27
N LYS A 19 33.44 -10.27 -10.05
CA LYS A 19 34.24 -9.05 -10.20
C LYS A 19 33.50 -7.86 -9.60
N ASN A 20 34.26 -6.98 -8.94
CA ASN A 20 33.76 -5.70 -8.46
C ASN A 20 33.16 -4.91 -9.63
N MET A 21 31.85 -4.72 -9.62
CA MET A 21 31.15 -3.87 -10.58
C MET A 21 30.97 -2.47 -10.01
N ARG A 22 30.98 -1.44 -10.88
CA ARG A 22 30.63 -0.07 -10.49
C ARG A 22 29.19 -0.04 -9.99
N GLY A 23 28.94 0.68 -8.88
CA GLY A 23 27.60 0.85 -8.33
C GLY A 23 26.64 1.41 -9.39
N VAL A 24 25.49 0.76 -9.56
CA VAL A 24 24.44 1.21 -10.47
C VAL A 24 23.64 2.30 -9.78
N LYS A 25 23.44 3.44 -10.44
CA LYS A 25 22.60 4.52 -9.92
C LYS A 25 21.18 4.02 -9.72
N GLU A 26 20.64 4.19 -8.52
CA GLU A 26 19.28 3.77 -8.21
C GLU A 26 18.25 4.52 -9.05
N HIS A 27 17.40 3.78 -9.76
CA HIS A 27 16.26 4.34 -10.47
C HIS A 27 15.02 4.30 -9.57
N LYS A 28 14.79 5.40 -8.84
CA LYS A 28 13.71 5.54 -7.83
C LYS A 28 12.32 5.78 -8.44
N THR A 29 11.99 5.10 -9.54
CA THR A 29 10.61 5.11 -10.02
C THR A 29 9.78 4.25 -9.11
N ARG A 30 8.84 4.88 -8.41
CA ARG A 30 8.04 4.28 -7.36
C ARG A 30 6.55 4.33 -7.64
N ILE A 31 5.85 3.37 -7.07
CA ILE A 31 4.39 3.35 -6.84
C ILE A 31 4.23 3.06 -5.36
N THR A 32 3.31 3.73 -4.68
CA THR A 32 2.97 3.41 -3.29
C THR A 32 1.88 2.34 -3.27
N LEU A 33 2.05 1.34 -2.42
CA LEU A 33 1.09 0.29 -2.17
C LEU A 33 0.54 0.45 -0.77
N SER A 34 -0.78 0.46 -0.61
CA SER A 34 -1.41 0.34 0.69
C SER A 34 -1.89 -1.10 0.88
N LEU A 35 -1.39 -1.74 1.93
CA LEU A 35 -1.68 -3.13 2.28
C LEU A 35 -2.58 -3.17 3.53
N THR A 36 -3.59 -4.03 3.49
CA THR A 36 -4.52 -4.25 4.60
C THR A 36 -4.89 -5.72 4.67
N ALA A 37 -4.74 -6.30 5.87
CA ALA A 37 -5.10 -7.68 6.17
C ALA A 37 -5.54 -7.78 7.63
N ASN A 38 -6.25 -8.86 7.97
CA ASN A 38 -6.62 -9.19 9.34
C ASN A 38 -5.48 -9.88 10.10
N ALA A 39 -5.65 -10.02 11.42
CA ALA A 39 -4.61 -10.49 12.33
C ALA A 39 -4.17 -11.94 12.09
N ASP A 40 -5.09 -12.81 11.68
CA ASP A 40 -4.85 -14.23 11.39
C ASP A 40 -4.48 -14.49 9.91
N GLY A 41 -4.50 -13.46 9.06
CA GLY A 41 -4.12 -13.55 7.66
C GLY A 41 -5.11 -14.29 6.76
N SER A 42 -6.32 -14.60 7.25
CA SER A 42 -7.37 -15.27 6.46
C SER A 42 -8.06 -14.33 5.47
N ASP A 43 -7.93 -13.02 5.66
CA ASP A 43 -8.54 -11.99 4.84
C ASP A 43 -7.55 -10.86 4.56
N ALA A 44 -7.33 -10.58 3.28
CA ALA A 44 -6.52 -9.47 2.80
C ALA A 44 -7.33 -8.67 1.79
N LEU A 45 -7.38 -7.36 1.98
CA LEU A 45 -8.12 -6.48 1.08
C LEU A 45 -7.37 -6.28 -0.24
N PRO A 46 -8.09 -5.95 -1.32
CA PRO A 46 -7.45 -5.52 -2.56
C PRO A 46 -6.48 -4.36 -2.32
N ILE A 47 -5.27 -4.49 -2.86
CA ILE A 47 -4.22 -3.48 -2.73
C ILE A 47 -4.68 -2.18 -3.39
N LEU A 48 -4.52 -1.07 -2.67
CA LEU A 48 -4.67 0.27 -3.25
C LEU A 48 -3.30 0.72 -3.80
N TYR A 49 -3.27 0.96 -5.11
CA TYR A 49 -2.10 1.42 -5.82
C TYR A 49 -2.14 2.94 -6.00
N ILE A 50 -1.03 3.62 -5.67
CA ILE A 50 -0.92 5.08 -5.84
C ILE A 50 0.28 5.40 -6.71
N GLY A 51 0.02 5.89 -7.92
CA GLY A 51 1.05 6.25 -8.90
C GLY A 51 1.05 7.73 -9.28
N LYS A 52 1.99 8.13 -10.14
CA LYS A 52 2.08 9.52 -10.62
C LYS A 52 1.10 9.83 -11.74
N SER A 53 0.95 8.90 -12.69
CA SER A 53 0.14 9.12 -13.89
C SER A 53 -1.30 8.72 -13.63
N LYS A 54 -2.27 9.57 -14.01
CA LYS A 54 -3.70 9.21 -13.97
C LYS A 54 -4.02 8.02 -14.89
N LYS A 55 -3.30 7.91 -16.01
CA LYS A 55 -3.41 6.80 -16.97
C LYS A 55 -2.01 6.25 -17.24
N PRO A 56 -1.53 5.27 -16.45
CA PRO A 56 -0.24 4.63 -16.70
C PRO A 56 -0.22 3.99 -18.09
N ARG A 57 0.83 4.27 -18.88
CA ARG A 57 0.94 3.74 -20.26
C ARG A 57 0.93 2.21 -20.31
N CYS A 58 1.45 1.55 -19.26
CA CYS A 58 1.48 0.10 -19.15
C CYS A 58 0.08 -0.55 -19.05
N LEU A 59 -0.96 0.20 -18.69
CA LEU A 59 -2.34 -0.32 -18.61
C LEU A 59 -3.11 -0.15 -19.93
N GLY A 60 -2.46 0.42 -20.94
CA GLY A 60 -3.06 0.66 -22.26
C GLY A 60 -4.23 1.63 -22.19
N LYS A 61 -5.29 1.33 -22.94
CA LYS A 61 -6.51 2.17 -23.00
C LYS A 61 -7.52 1.86 -21.90
N LYS A 62 -7.35 0.73 -21.19
CA LYS A 62 -8.30 0.28 -20.17
C LYS A 62 -8.00 0.98 -18.84
N PRO A 63 -9.02 1.44 -18.10
CA PRO A 63 -8.83 1.99 -16.78
C PRO A 63 -8.38 0.90 -15.78
N PRO A 64 -7.66 1.27 -14.71
CA PRO A 64 -7.21 0.34 -13.66
C PRO A 64 -8.30 -0.57 -13.11
N GLU A 65 -9.51 -0.03 -12.96
CA GLU A 65 -10.67 -0.75 -12.41
C GLU A 65 -11.08 -1.93 -13.30
N GLN A 66 -10.88 -1.85 -14.62
CA GLN A 66 -11.12 -2.97 -15.54
C GLN A 66 -10.06 -4.07 -15.44
N HIS A 67 -8.91 -3.78 -14.84
CA HIS A 67 -7.90 -4.78 -14.50
C HIS A 67 -8.10 -5.35 -13.09
N GLY A 68 -9.14 -4.91 -12.38
CA GLY A 68 -9.52 -5.47 -11.08
C GLY A 68 -8.72 -4.94 -9.90
N PHE A 69 -7.99 -3.82 -10.03
CA PHE A 69 -7.28 -3.22 -8.91
C PHE A 69 -7.66 -1.75 -8.70
N GLN A 70 -7.61 -1.32 -7.44
CA GLN A 70 -7.88 0.05 -7.04
C GLN A 70 -6.67 0.93 -7.31
N TYR A 71 -6.85 2.03 -8.03
CA TYR A 71 -5.76 2.93 -8.38
C TYR A 71 -6.12 4.39 -8.10
N ARG A 72 -5.16 5.14 -7.57
CA ARG A 72 -5.23 6.59 -7.42
C ARG A 72 -3.95 7.21 -7.96
N SER A 73 -4.06 8.47 -8.39
CA SER A 73 -2.90 9.20 -8.92
C SER A 73 -2.77 10.57 -8.30
N ASN A 74 -1.57 10.93 -7.88
CA ASN A 74 -1.21 12.29 -7.51
C ASN A 74 0.24 12.58 -7.90
N LYS A 75 0.66 13.86 -7.86
CA LYS A 75 1.98 14.29 -8.34
C LYS A 75 3.15 13.56 -7.65
N MET A 76 2.98 13.19 -6.37
CA MET A 76 4.04 12.61 -5.55
C MET A 76 4.05 11.08 -5.53
N ALA A 77 2.94 10.45 -5.97
CA ALA A 77 2.65 9.02 -5.84
C ALA A 77 2.70 8.52 -4.40
N TRP A 78 2.11 9.27 -3.46
CA TRP A 78 2.08 8.97 -2.03
C TRP A 78 0.67 8.95 -1.47
N MET A 79 0.48 8.37 -0.29
CA MET A 79 -0.77 8.52 0.44
C MET A 79 -1.00 9.99 0.80
N THR A 80 -2.24 10.44 0.70
CA THR A 80 -2.69 11.80 1.05
C THR A 80 -4.01 11.68 1.79
N GLY A 81 -4.34 12.65 2.64
CA GLY A 81 -5.60 12.64 3.40
C GLY A 81 -6.84 12.41 2.53
N ASP A 82 -6.91 13.03 1.35
CA ASP A 82 -8.05 12.84 0.42
C ASP A 82 -8.13 11.42 -0.13
N VAL A 83 -6.99 10.85 -0.56
CA VAL A 83 -6.93 9.46 -1.05
C VAL A 83 -7.31 8.48 0.06
N PHE A 84 -6.80 8.69 1.27
CA PHE A 84 -7.11 7.86 2.42
C PHE A 84 -8.60 7.95 2.78
N ARG A 85 -9.16 9.15 2.84
CA ARG A 85 -10.58 9.41 3.09
C ARG A 85 -11.48 8.72 2.06
N ASP A 86 -11.18 8.88 0.78
CA ASP A 86 -11.94 8.24 -0.31
C ASP A 86 -11.91 6.72 -0.20
N TRP A 87 -10.74 6.16 0.09
CA TRP A 87 -10.58 4.72 0.30
C TRP A 87 -11.39 4.24 1.51
N LEU A 88 -11.30 4.95 2.63
CA LEU A 88 -11.96 4.61 3.89
C LEU A 88 -13.49 4.64 3.79
N ILE A 89 -14.07 5.61 3.07
CA ILE A 89 -15.52 5.66 2.81
C ILE A 89 -15.98 4.42 2.02
N ASN A 90 -15.23 4.04 0.98
CA ASN A 90 -15.55 2.85 0.20
C ASN A 90 -15.38 1.58 1.04
N PHE A 91 -14.33 1.51 1.85
CA PHE A 91 -14.08 0.38 2.73
C PHE A 91 -15.19 0.21 3.78
N ASP A 92 -15.65 1.29 4.42
CA ASP A 92 -16.78 1.26 5.35
C ASP A 92 -18.08 0.80 4.68
N ARG A 93 -18.35 1.27 3.45
CA ARG A 93 -19.48 0.79 2.65
C ARG A 93 -19.38 -0.71 2.37
N ASP A 94 -18.20 -1.21 2.03
CA ASP A 94 -18.00 -2.62 1.69
C ASP A 94 -18.11 -3.51 2.96
N MET A 95 -17.66 -3.01 4.12
CA MET A 95 -17.88 -3.67 5.43
C MET A 95 -19.37 -3.68 5.80
N ARG A 96 -20.11 -2.60 5.54
CA ARG A 96 -21.56 -2.56 5.73
C ARG A 96 -22.28 -3.57 4.83
N ALA A 97 -21.92 -3.62 3.54
CA ALA A 97 -22.51 -4.54 2.58
C ALA A 97 -22.25 -6.02 2.93
N SER A 98 -21.12 -6.30 3.57
CA SER A 98 -20.80 -7.64 4.08
C SER A 98 -21.31 -7.92 5.50
N GLY A 99 -21.99 -6.96 6.14
CA GLY A 99 -22.50 -7.10 7.50
C GLY A 99 -21.40 -7.20 8.57
N ARG A 100 -20.18 -6.75 8.28
CA ARG A 100 -19.02 -6.83 9.17
C ARG A 100 -18.84 -5.53 9.94
N GLN A 101 -18.46 -5.63 11.21
CA GLN A 101 -17.91 -4.53 11.98
C GLN A 101 -16.46 -4.85 12.33
N ILE A 102 -15.55 -3.93 12.03
CA ILE A 102 -14.11 -4.16 12.13
C ILE A 102 -13.40 -3.00 12.81
N LEU A 103 -12.26 -3.32 13.43
CA LEU A 103 -11.30 -2.35 13.96
C LEU A 103 -10.14 -2.24 12.96
N LEU A 104 -9.87 -1.04 12.47
CA LEU A 104 -8.74 -0.74 11.60
C LEU A 104 -7.63 -0.06 12.41
N LEU A 105 -6.51 -0.78 12.57
CA LEU A 105 -5.30 -0.26 13.18
C LEU A 105 -4.47 0.55 12.17
N LEU A 106 -4.05 1.74 12.56
CA LEU A 106 -3.28 2.68 11.73
C LEU A 106 -2.12 3.27 12.51
N ASP A 107 -1.02 3.58 11.84
CA ASP A 107 0.02 4.41 12.44
C ASP A 107 -0.43 5.89 12.51
N ASN A 108 0.41 6.73 13.12
CA ASN A 108 0.10 8.14 13.32
C ASN A 108 0.54 9.04 12.13
N ALA A 109 0.50 8.52 10.90
CA ALA A 109 0.83 9.30 9.71
C ALA A 109 -0.16 10.45 9.48
N SER A 110 0.35 11.62 9.09
CA SER A 110 -0.49 12.81 8.84
C SER A 110 -1.48 12.63 7.68
N SER A 111 -1.29 11.62 6.84
CA SER A 111 -2.21 11.26 5.76
C SER A 111 -3.41 10.44 6.24
N HIS A 112 -3.36 9.85 7.44
CA HIS A 112 -4.47 9.08 8.03
C HIS A 112 -5.53 10.00 8.63
N THR A 113 -6.08 10.89 7.81
CA THR A 113 -7.09 11.86 8.24
C THR A 113 -8.48 11.25 8.21
N SER A 114 -9.14 11.22 9.37
CA SER A 114 -10.54 10.81 9.50
C SER A 114 -11.48 11.96 9.89
N ASP A 115 -10.99 13.20 9.90
CA ASP A 115 -11.75 14.36 10.35
C ASP A 115 -13.05 14.49 9.57
N ASN A 116 -14.14 14.67 10.31
CA ASN A 116 -15.51 14.84 9.84
C ASN A 116 -16.09 13.63 9.07
N LEU A 117 -15.49 12.44 9.19
CA LEU A 117 -16.07 11.20 8.66
C LEU A 117 -16.93 10.50 9.71
N VAL A 118 -18.16 10.17 9.33
CA VAL A 118 -19.04 9.31 10.12
C VAL A 118 -19.00 7.91 9.50
N LEU A 119 -18.28 7.01 10.15
CA LEU A 119 -18.16 5.60 9.77
C LEU A 119 -19.10 4.76 10.64
N THR A 120 -19.72 3.72 10.08
CA THR A 120 -20.70 2.90 10.80
C THR A 120 -20.21 1.48 11.08
N ASN A 121 -19.28 0.98 10.28
CA ASN A 121 -18.82 -0.41 10.29
C ASN A 121 -17.31 -0.53 10.45
N VAL A 122 -16.57 0.56 10.21
CA VAL A 122 -15.13 0.64 10.47
C VAL A 122 -14.87 1.57 11.63
N ARG A 123 -14.31 1.04 12.72
CA ARG A 123 -13.74 1.84 13.80
C ARG A 123 -12.24 2.01 13.55
N LEU A 124 -11.76 3.24 13.56
CA LEU A 124 -10.32 3.53 13.48
C LEU A 124 -9.71 3.54 14.87
N GLU A 125 -8.52 2.97 15.00
CA GLU A 125 -7.72 3.04 16.22
C GLU A 125 -6.26 3.34 15.86
N PRO A 126 -5.79 4.58 16.09
CA PRO A 126 -4.40 4.92 15.88
C PRO A 126 -3.52 4.23 16.91
N LEU A 127 -2.39 3.69 16.46
CA LEU A 127 -1.36 3.13 17.34
C LEU A 127 -0.72 4.25 18.16
N THR A 128 -0.24 3.90 19.34
CA THR A 128 0.47 4.85 20.20
C THR A 128 1.68 5.46 19.48
N PRO A 129 1.96 6.76 19.66
CA PRO A 129 3.14 7.37 19.06
C PRO A 129 4.42 6.63 19.45
N ASN A 130 5.38 6.54 18.52
CA ASN A 130 6.68 5.89 18.69
C ASN A 130 6.67 4.37 18.93
N THR A 131 5.52 3.69 18.81
CA THR A 131 5.46 2.22 18.90
C THR A 131 5.32 1.52 17.56
N THR A 132 5.25 2.25 16.44
CA THR A 132 4.99 1.71 15.09
C THR A 132 5.93 0.55 14.75
N ALA A 133 7.24 0.72 14.94
CA ALA A 133 8.23 -0.31 14.63
C ALA A 133 8.02 -1.64 15.38
N PHE A 134 7.30 -1.63 16.51
CA PHE A 134 7.03 -2.81 17.33
C PHE A 134 5.59 -3.32 17.21
N LEU A 135 4.62 -2.41 17.02
CA LEU A 135 3.20 -2.72 17.11
C LEU A 135 2.47 -2.71 15.77
N GLN A 136 3.03 -2.10 14.72
CA GLN A 136 2.40 -2.08 13.40
C GLN A 136 2.54 -3.46 12.73
N PRO A 137 1.46 -4.25 12.61
CA PRO A 137 1.59 -5.63 12.15
C PRO A 137 2.08 -5.74 10.70
N MET A 138 1.80 -4.72 9.88
CA MET A 138 2.26 -4.67 8.49
C MET A 138 3.78 -4.58 8.39
N ASP A 139 4.39 -3.74 9.23
CA ASP A 139 5.84 -3.62 9.38
C ASP A 139 6.48 -4.84 10.06
N GLY A 140 5.71 -5.59 10.86
CA GLY A 140 6.13 -6.80 11.57
C GLY A 140 6.52 -7.98 10.67
N GLY A 141 6.45 -7.84 9.34
CA GLY A 141 6.96 -8.82 8.38
C GLY A 141 6.11 -9.01 7.14
N ILE A 142 4.83 -8.57 7.16
CA ILE A 142 3.89 -8.74 6.04
C ILE A 142 4.39 -7.97 4.81
N ILE A 143 4.74 -6.69 4.96
CA ILE A 143 5.30 -5.86 3.87
C ILE A 143 6.59 -6.49 3.34
N ALA A 144 7.48 -6.93 4.23
CA ALA A 144 8.76 -7.50 3.85
C ALA A 144 8.60 -8.81 3.05
N ASP A 145 7.67 -9.68 3.45
CA ASP A 145 7.36 -10.91 2.73
C ASP A 145 6.70 -10.63 1.37
N PHE A 146 5.73 -9.72 1.33
CA PHE A 146 5.12 -9.27 0.08
C PHE A 146 6.17 -8.78 -0.92
N MET A 147 7.08 -7.91 -0.48
CA MET A 147 8.15 -7.38 -1.32
C MET A 147 9.12 -8.45 -1.80
N ARG A 148 9.44 -9.42 -0.95
CA ARG A 148 10.28 -10.57 -1.32
C ARG A 148 9.60 -11.41 -2.39
N SER A 149 8.30 -11.69 -2.24
CA SER A 149 7.50 -12.42 -3.21
C SER A 149 7.43 -11.69 -4.56
N TYR A 150 7.15 -10.38 -4.53
CA TYR A 150 7.17 -9.54 -5.73
C TYR A 150 8.51 -9.61 -6.47
N ARG A 151 9.64 -9.43 -5.76
CA ARG A 151 10.97 -9.48 -6.38
C ARG A 151 11.28 -10.85 -6.98
N LYS A 152 10.87 -11.93 -6.31
CA LYS A 152 11.03 -13.29 -6.83
C LYS A 152 10.26 -13.48 -8.15
N GLN A 153 9.08 -12.88 -8.29
CA GLN A 153 8.31 -12.93 -9.52
C GLN A 153 8.88 -12.02 -10.62
N GLN A 154 9.41 -10.85 -10.26
CA GLN A 154 10.02 -9.92 -11.22
C GLN A 154 11.29 -10.47 -11.88
N LEU A 155 12.04 -11.32 -11.17
CA LEU A 155 13.28 -11.94 -11.65
C LEU A 155 13.07 -13.27 -12.37
N ARG A 156 11.83 -13.76 -12.45
CA ARG A 156 11.45 -14.94 -13.25
C ARG A 156 11.20 -14.54 -14.69
#